data_AF-A0A833SXD4-F1
#
_entry.id   AF-A0A833SXD4-F1
#
_cell.length_a   1.000
_cell.length_b   1.000
_cell.length_c   1.000
_cell.angle_alpha   90.00
_cell.angle_beta   90.00
_cell.angle_gamma   90.00
#
_symmetry.space_group_name_H-M   'P 1'
#
loop_
_entity.id
_entity.type
_entity.pdbx_description
1 polymer ?
#
loop_
_entity_poly.entity_id
_entity_poly.type
_entity_poly.pdbx_seq_one_letter_code
_entity_poly.pdbx_strand_id
1 'polypeptide(L)'
;MSSEGGGVSLAACAACVAAILLFQYVVSSRPLDAAQNGTARRVDLHLQRKMQHLGTGAMIYAASRLFGSLAGASVLLFFAVLFYGLHELRGRYETVNAAYIKCFSSILRQYEVSRAALPGAFYFLLGSGFSLALYPPRVARLAILHLSVGDPAAAFFGALYGRHKLVHLMGTLGGNKSLEGSIGCFCVAVAATFTALMVEQDFYFDVIGDDIMAIAATISFAAGISAAAAELLDIGGWDDNLTLPLLSGVFLQLVVGHLL
;
A
#
# COMPACT_ATOMS: atom_id res chain seq x y z
N MET A 1 6.30 33.90 -21.49
CA MET A 1 5.15 33.52 -22.34
C MET A 1 5.38 32.06 -22.68
N SER A 2 4.67 31.07 -22.15
CA SER A 2 3.29 30.97 -21.67
C SER A 2 3.21 30.15 -20.38
N SER A 3 2.39 30.62 -19.45
CA SER A 3 1.87 29.86 -18.33
C SER A 3 0.90 28.80 -18.84
N GLU A 4 1.34 27.54 -18.95
CA GLU A 4 0.39 26.42 -18.91
C GLU A 4 0.38 25.88 -17.48
N GLY A 5 -0.49 26.48 -16.67
CA GLY A 5 -0.99 25.82 -15.48
C GLY A 5 -1.77 24.60 -15.94
N GLY A 6 -1.08 23.46 -16.02
CA GLY A 6 -1.67 22.14 -16.21
C GLY A 6 -2.53 21.79 -15.02
N GLY A 7 -3.74 22.36 -14.97
CA GLY A 7 -4.75 21.96 -14.01
C GLY A 7 -4.98 20.46 -14.13
N VAL A 8 -5.01 19.76 -13.00
CA VAL A 8 -5.39 18.35 -12.94
C VAL A 8 -6.68 18.17 -13.73
N SER A 9 -6.61 17.41 -14.83
CA SER A 9 -7.81 17.11 -15.59
C SER A 9 -8.75 16.32 -14.68
N LEU A 10 -9.85 16.95 -14.26
CA LEU A 10 -10.87 16.33 -13.43
C LEU A 10 -11.35 15.01 -14.05
N ALA A 11 -11.39 14.95 -15.39
CA ALA A 11 -11.70 13.74 -16.14
C ALA A 11 -10.65 12.63 -15.94
N ALA A 12 -9.35 12.96 -15.96
CA ALA A 12 -8.29 11.99 -15.68
C ALA A 12 -8.37 11.49 -14.22
N CYS A 13 -8.60 12.39 -13.26
CA CYS A 13 -8.78 12.01 -11.86
C CYS A 13 -9.99 11.08 -11.68
N ALA A 14 -11.12 11.43 -12.27
CA ALA A 14 -12.33 10.60 -12.25
C ALA A 14 -12.10 9.24 -12.91
N ALA A 15 -11.36 9.19 -14.02
CA ALA A 15 -11.01 7.94 -14.69
C ALA A 15 -10.11 7.04 -13.82
N CYS A 16 -9.11 7.59 -13.13
CA CYS A 16 -8.27 6.84 -12.20
C CYS A 16 -9.07 6.28 -11.03
N VAL A 17 -9.93 7.11 -10.42
CA VAL A 17 -10.82 6.66 -9.34
C VAL A 17 -11.77 5.57 -9.82
N ALA A 18 -12.41 5.76 -10.98
CA ALA A 18 -13.31 4.77 -11.57
C ALA A 18 -12.58 3.45 -11.87
N ALA A 19 -11.35 3.51 -12.39
CA ALA A 19 -10.54 2.33 -12.64
C ALA A 19 -10.20 1.59 -11.34
N ILE A 20 -9.80 2.29 -10.28
CA ILE A 20 -9.50 1.69 -8.97
C ILE A 20 -10.76 1.02 -8.40
N LEU A 21 -11.92 1.69 -8.45
CA LEU A 21 -13.19 1.15 -7.96
C LEU A 21 -13.63 -0.07 -8.79
N LEU A 22 -13.47 -0.04 -10.11
CA LEU A 22 -13.76 -1.17 -10.98
C LEU A 22 -12.85 -2.35 -10.67
N PHE A 23 -11.56 -2.11 -10.47
CA PHE A 23 -10.62 -3.14 -10.03
C PHE A 23 -11.03 -3.74 -8.68
N GLN A 24 -11.39 -2.90 -7.68
CA GLN A 24 -11.90 -3.39 -6.39
C GLN A 24 -13.12 -4.29 -6.57
N TYR A 25 -14.07 -3.87 -7.39
CA TYR A 25 -15.30 -4.62 -7.65
C TYR A 25 -15.00 -5.96 -8.32
N VAL A 26 -14.18 -5.98 -9.37
CA VAL A 26 -13.81 -7.22 -10.09
C VAL A 26 -13.06 -8.18 -9.18
N VAL A 27 -12.16 -7.68 -8.33
CA VAL A 27 -11.46 -8.52 -7.37
C VAL A 27 -12.44 -9.04 -6.32
N SER A 28 -13.31 -8.21 -5.74
CA SER A 28 -14.23 -8.65 -4.67
C SER A 28 -15.35 -9.57 -5.16
N SER A 29 -15.76 -9.44 -6.42
CA SER A 29 -16.86 -10.19 -7.03
C SER A 29 -16.47 -11.60 -7.51
N ARG A 30 -15.20 -12.01 -7.37
CA ARG A 30 -14.78 -13.37 -7.76
C ARG A 30 -15.53 -14.40 -6.89
N PRO A 31 -16.33 -15.29 -7.51
CA PRO A 31 -17.08 -16.28 -6.75
C PRO A 31 -16.10 -17.24 -6.08
N LEU A 32 -16.27 -17.43 -4.77
CA LEU A 32 -15.61 -18.52 -4.05
C LEU A 32 -16.44 -19.78 -4.29
N ASP A 33 -15.78 -20.84 -4.77
CA ASP A 33 -16.46 -22.11 -5.02
C ASP A 33 -17.05 -22.65 -3.72
N ALA A 34 -18.39 -22.70 -3.65
CA ALA A 34 -19.12 -23.17 -2.47
C ALA A 34 -18.83 -24.65 -2.14
N ALA A 35 -18.31 -25.41 -3.10
CA ALA A 35 -17.89 -26.80 -2.95
C ALA A 35 -16.49 -26.98 -2.33
N GLN A 36 -15.71 -25.90 -2.17
CA GLN A 36 -14.38 -25.99 -1.58
C GLN A 36 -14.44 -26.31 -0.09
N ASN A 37 -13.49 -27.13 0.37
CA ASN A 37 -13.27 -27.34 1.79
C ASN A 37 -12.80 -26.03 2.47
N GLY A 38 -12.95 -25.97 3.80
CA GLY A 38 -12.67 -24.75 4.57
C GLY A 38 -11.22 -24.25 4.47
N THR A 39 -10.26 -25.14 4.19
CA THR A 39 -8.83 -24.76 4.06
C THR A 39 -8.54 -24.09 2.72
N ALA A 40 -9.01 -24.68 1.61
CA ALA A 40 -8.85 -24.11 0.27
C ALA A 40 -9.49 -22.71 0.19
N ARG A 41 -10.71 -22.58 0.73
CA ARG A 41 -11.42 -21.31 0.79
C ARG A 41 -10.66 -20.24 1.58
N ARG A 42 -9.99 -20.60 2.68
CA ARG A 42 -9.16 -19.65 3.45
C ARG A 42 -7.97 -19.16 2.62
N VAL A 43 -7.28 -20.07 1.94
CA VAL A 43 -6.14 -19.72 1.08
C VAL A 43 -6.56 -18.75 -0.03
N ASP A 44 -7.68 -19.02 -0.70
CA ASP A 44 -8.21 -18.16 -1.76
C ASP A 44 -8.56 -16.76 -1.24
N LEU A 45 -9.19 -16.66 -0.06
CA LEU A 45 -9.45 -15.39 0.60
C LEU A 45 -8.17 -14.61 0.94
N HIS A 46 -7.12 -15.30 1.39
CA HIS A 46 -5.82 -14.66 1.65
C HIS A 46 -5.17 -14.16 0.36
N LEU A 47 -5.23 -14.94 -0.72
CA LEU A 47 -4.69 -14.54 -2.02
C LEU A 47 -5.45 -13.34 -2.60
N GLN A 48 -6.78 -13.36 -2.54
CA GLN A 48 -7.64 -12.28 -3.03
C GLN A 48 -7.34 -10.96 -2.32
N ARG A 49 -7.16 -10.97 -1.00
CA ARG A 49 -6.72 -9.80 -0.23
C ARG A 49 -5.36 -9.26 -0.68
N LYS A 50 -4.39 -10.15 -0.90
CA LYS A 50 -3.05 -9.75 -1.36
C LYS A 50 -3.08 -9.16 -2.77
N MET A 51 -3.88 -9.74 -3.67
CA MET A 51 -4.09 -9.21 -5.03
C MET A 51 -4.77 -7.84 -4.99
N GLN A 52 -5.79 -7.68 -4.14
CA GLN A 52 -6.47 -6.40 -3.93
C GLN A 52 -5.47 -5.35 -3.43
N HIS A 53 -4.71 -5.65 -2.38
CA HIS A 53 -3.73 -4.74 -1.80
C HIS A 53 -2.65 -4.31 -2.82
N LEU A 54 -2.02 -5.29 -3.47
CA LEU A 54 -1.00 -5.07 -4.49
C LEU A 54 -1.53 -4.25 -5.67
N GLY A 55 -2.68 -4.64 -6.22
CA GLY A 55 -3.24 -3.97 -7.41
C GLY A 55 -3.73 -2.56 -7.12
N THR A 56 -4.39 -2.33 -5.98
CA THR A 56 -4.82 -0.98 -5.57
C THR A 56 -3.61 -0.07 -5.43
N GLY A 57 -2.59 -0.55 -4.74
CA GLY A 57 -1.37 0.18 -4.51
C GLY A 57 -0.61 0.49 -5.80
N ALA A 58 -0.47 -0.48 -6.71
CA ALA A 58 0.12 -0.27 -8.03
C ALA A 58 -0.64 0.77 -8.86
N MET A 59 -1.98 0.79 -8.79
CA MET A 59 -2.80 1.79 -9.47
C MET A 59 -2.65 3.19 -8.86
N ILE A 60 -2.56 3.30 -7.52
CA ILE A 60 -2.29 4.59 -6.84
C ILE A 60 -0.88 5.09 -7.16
N TYR A 61 0.12 4.19 -7.16
CA TYR A 61 1.47 4.48 -7.62
C TYR A 61 1.46 5.00 -9.06
N ALA A 62 0.79 4.33 -10.00
CA ALA A 62 0.70 4.81 -11.38
C ALA A 62 -0.02 6.17 -11.49
N ALA A 63 -1.16 6.32 -10.81
CA ALA A 63 -1.97 7.53 -10.84
C ALA A 63 -1.25 8.75 -10.25
N SER A 64 -0.42 8.57 -9.22
CA SER A 64 0.32 9.67 -8.59
C SER A 64 1.40 10.31 -9.48
N ARG A 65 1.67 9.76 -10.68
CA ARG A 65 2.52 10.43 -11.69
C ARG A 65 1.74 11.49 -12.46
N LEU A 66 0.41 11.33 -12.54
CA LEU A 66 -0.48 12.15 -13.35
C LEU A 66 -1.01 13.38 -12.60
N PHE A 67 -0.88 13.40 -11.27
CA PHE A 67 -1.47 14.42 -10.41
C PHE A 67 -0.44 14.98 -9.44
N GLY A 68 -0.56 16.27 -9.11
CA GLY A 68 0.23 16.85 -8.03
C GLY A 68 -0.08 16.18 -6.69
N SER A 69 0.94 16.05 -5.82
CA SER A 69 0.83 15.30 -4.56
C SER A 69 -0.33 15.75 -3.68
N LEU A 70 -0.60 17.06 -3.61
CA LEU A 70 -1.71 17.60 -2.82
C LEU A 70 -3.09 17.15 -3.38
N ALA A 71 -3.26 17.13 -4.71
CA ALA A 71 -4.51 16.69 -5.31
C ALA A 71 -4.72 15.18 -5.09
N GLY A 72 -3.67 14.37 -5.30
CA GLY A 72 -3.70 12.94 -5.01
C GLY A 72 -4.01 12.65 -3.53
N ALA A 73 -3.30 13.33 -2.61
CA ALA A 73 -3.55 13.24 -1.17
C ALA A 73 -5.00 13.61 -0.82
N SER A 74 -5.51 14.72 -1.35
CA SER A 74 -6.88 15.18 -1.08
C SER A 74 -7.92 14.14 -1.49
N VAL A 75 -7.75 13.51 -2.65
CA VAL A 75 -8.65 12.45 -3.14
C VAL A 75 -8.58 11.23 -2.22
N LEU A 76 -7.38 10.73 -1.88
CA LEU A 76 -7.23 9.55 -1.03
C LEU A 76 -7.79 9.79 0.38
N LEU A 77 -7.49 10.94 0.98
CA LEU A 77 -7.98 11.31 2.31
C LEU A 77 -9.50 11.54 2.31
N PHE A 78 -10.06 12.11 1.24
CA PHE A 78 -11.50 12.21 1.06
C PHE A 78 -12.16 10.82 1.07
N PHE A 79 -11.63 9.86 0.30
CA PHE A 79 -12.14 8.49 0.32
C PHE A 79 -11.93 7.80 1.68
N ALA A 80 -10.84 8.06 2.40
CA ALA A 80 -10.66 7.55 3.75
C ALA A 80 -11.78 8.04 4.69
N VAL A 81 -12.14 9.33 4.62
CA VAL A 81 -13.28 9.89 5.37
C VAL A 81 -14.60 9.24 4.95
N LEU A 82 -14.83 9.00 3.65
CA LEU A 82 -16.02 8.27 3.19
C LEU A 82 -16.08 6.84 3.73
N PHE A 83 -14.95 6.12 3.75
CA PHE A 83 -14.89 4.76 4.33
C PHE A 83 -15.16 4.76 5.83
N TYR A 84 -14.67 5.77 6.56
CA TYR A 84 -15.00 5.96 7.97
C TYR A 84 -16.50 6.22 8.16
N GLY A 85 -17.09 7.14 7.39
CA GLY A 85 -18.54 7.40 7.42
C GLY A 85 -19.37 6.15 7.09
N LEU A 86 -18.94 5.35 6.11
CA LEU A 86 -19.57 4.06 5.79
C LEU A 86 -19.47 3.06 6.94
N HIS A 87 -18.34 3.02 7.66
CA HIS A 87 -18.19 2.18 8.85
C HIS A 87 -19.19 2.57 9.95
N GLU A 88 -19.35 3.87 10.21
CA GLU A 88 -20.35 4.39 11.16
C GLU A 88 -21.78 4.05 10.71
N LEU A 89 -22.09 4.21 9.42
CA LEU A 89 -23.41 3.89 8.86
C LEU A 89 -23.73 2.39 8.95
N ARG A 90 -22.74 1.51 8.74
CA ARG A 90 -22.89 0.06 8.96
C ARG A 90 -23.28 -0.25 10.40
N GLY A 91 -22.85 0.55 11.37
CA GLY A 91 -23.23 0.37 12.76
C GLY A 91 -24.62 0.85 13.14
N ARG A 92 -25.20 1.74 12.33
CA ARG A 92 -26.53 2.32 12.55
C ARG A 92 -27.64 1.59 11.78
N TYR A 93 -27.31 1.01 10.61
CA TYR A 93 -28.30 0.43 9.70
C TYR A 93 -27.90 -0.97 9.25
N GLU A 94 -28.68 -1.99 9.66
CA GLU A 94 -28.44 -3.39 9.27
C GLU A 94 -28.50 -3.61 7.76
N THR A 95 -29.36 -2.87 7.03
CA THR A 95 -29.41 -2.95 5.57
C THR A 95 -28.08 -2.53 4.92
N VAL A 96 -27.44 -1.49 5.46
CA VAL A 96 -26.12 -1.02 4.99
C VAL A 96 -25.05 -2.05 5.34
N ASN A 97 -25.09 -2.62 6.55
CA ASN A 97 -24.16 -3.66 6.97
C ASN A 97 -24.28 -4.93 6.10
N ALA A 98 -25.50 -5.41 5.86
CA ALA A 98 -25.75 -6.57 5.03
C ALA A 98 -25.30 -6.35 3.57
N ALA A 99 -25.59 -5.18 3.00
CA ALA A 99 -25.11 -4.81 1.67
C ALA A 99 -23.57 -4.77 1.61
N TYR A 100 -22.94 -4.16 2.61
CA TYR A 100 -21.47 -4.07 2.69
C TYR A 100 -20.81 -5.45 2.79
N ILE A 101 -21.29 -6.31 3.69
CA ILE A 101 -20.75 -7.68 3.85
C ILE A 101 -20.98 -8.49 2.56
N LYS A 102 -22.14 -8.34 1.91
CA LYS A 102 -22.41 -9.02 0.63
C LYS A 102 -21.40 -8.60 -0.45
N CYS A 103 -21.03 -7.33 -0.51
CA CYS A 103 -20.09 -6.81 -1.52
C CYS A 103 -18.62 -7.11 -1.21
N PHE A 104 -18.22 -7.12 0.07
CA PHE A 104 -16.81 -7.09 0.47
C PHE A 104 -16.37 -8.25 1.37
N SER A 105 -17.24 -9.21 1.73
CA SER A 105 -16.88 -10.34 2.61
C SER A 105 -15.68 -11.17 2.12
N SER A 106 -15.43 -11.19 0.82
CA SER A 106 -14.29 -11.88 0.21
C SER A 106 -12.93 -11.23 0.52
N ILE A 107 -12.92 -9.92 0.79
CA ILE A 107 -11.70 -9.15 1.08
C ILE A 107 -11.58 -8.73 2.55
N LEU A 108 -12.67 -8.77 3.33
CA LEU A 108 -12.66 -8.41 4.74
C LEU A 108 -12.04 -9.51 5.62
N ARG A 109 -11.35 -9.09 6.67
CA ARG A 109 -10.91 -9.94 7.78
C ARG A 109 -12.07 -10.14 8.76
N GLN A 110 -12.05 -11.24 9.52
CA GLN A 110 -13.17 -11.62 10.41
C GLN A 110 -13.51 -10.53 11.44
N TYR A 111 -12.49 -9.86 11.99
CA TYR A 111 -12.69 -8.77 12.95
C TYR A 111 -13.19 -7.46 12.30
N GLU A 112 -13.01 -7.28 10.98
CA GLU A 112 -13.58 -6.15 10.23
C GLU A 112 -15.04 -6.41 9.86
N VAL A 113 -15.40 -7.69 9.65
CA VAL A 113 -16.78 -8.15 9.50
C VAL A 113 -17.55 -7.90 10.80
N SER A 114 -16.97 -8.22 11.96
CA SER A 114 -17.57 -7.95 13.27
C SER A 114 -17.49 -6.48 13.71
N ARG A 115 -16.87 -5.60 12.90
CA ARG A 115 -16.66 -4.18 13.20
C ARG A 115 -15.81 -3.91 14.45
N ALA A 116 -14.99 -4.88 14.88
CA ALA A 116 -14.03 -4.68 15.97
C ALA A 116 -12.86 -3.76 15.56
N ALA A 117 -12.63 -3.59 14.24
CA ALA A 117 -11.72 -2.60 13.69
C ALA A 117 -12.27 -2.01 12.39
N LEU A 118 -11.72 -0.85 11.99
CA LEU A 118 -11.92 -0.29 10.67
C LEU A 118 -11.32 -1.22 9.60
N PRO A 119 -11.89 -1.26 8.38
CA PRO A 119 -11.34 -2.07 7.29
C PRO A 119 -9.93 -1.62 6.91
N GLY A 120 -9.05 -2.56 6.55
CA GLY A 120 -7.69 -2.24 6.09
C GLY A 120 -7.62 -1.21 4.94
N ALA A 121 -8.65 -1.14 4.09
CA ALA A 121 -8.76 -0.12 3.03
C ALA A 121 -8.79 1.32 3.57
N PHE A 122 -9.38 1.55 4.75
CA PHE A 122 -9.34 2.87 5.41
C PHE A 122 -7.90 3.27 5.71
N TYR A 123 -7.16 2.38 6.38
CA TYR A 123 -5.76 2.63 6.74
C TYR A 123 -4.85 2.76 5.51
N PHE A 124 -5.11 1.98 4.45
CA PHE A 124 -4.37 2.07 3.19
C PHE A 124 -4.51 3.45 2.54
N LEU A 125 -5.74 3.94 2.43
CA LEU A 125 -6.02 5.26 1.87
C LEU A 125 -5.43 6.37 2.73
N LEU A 126 -5.51 6.21 4.06
CA LEU A 126 -4.97 7.16 5.01
C LEU A 126 -3.43 7.23 4.95
N GLY A 127 -2.75 6.08 4.97
CA GLY A 127 -1.29 5.97 4.86
C GLY A 127 -0.78 6.51 3.52
N SER A 128 -1.38 6.09 2.41
CA SER A 128 -1.01 6.58 1.08
C SER A 128 -1.28 8.08 0.92
N GLY A 129 -2.43 8.56 1.43
CA GLY A 129 -2.81 9.98 1.40
C GLY A 129 -1.86 10.85 2.21
N PHE A 130 -1.50 10.43 3.42
CA PHE A 130 -0.51 11.15 4.23
C PHE A 130 0.88 11.07 3.63
N SER A 131 1.32 9.94 3.05
CA SER A 131 2.61 9.89 2.36
C SER A 131 2.70 10.89 1.21
N LEU A 132 1.63 11.07 0.42
CA LEU A 132 1.59 12.12 -0.62
C LEU A 132 1.54 13.54 -0.03
N ALA A 133 0.91 13.73 1.12
CA ALA A 133 0.83 15.06 1.75
C ALA A 133 2.13 15.48 2.46
N LEU A 134 2.88 14.51 3.01
CA LEU A 134 4.02 14.77 3.90
C LEU A 134 5.38 14.72 3.18
N TYR A 135 5.51 13.93 2.11
CA TYR A 135 6.80 13.70 1.46
C TYR A 135 6.89 14.36 0.07
N PRO A 136 8.11 14.68 -0.41
CA PRO A 136 8.35 15.02 -1.80
C PRO A 136 7.80 13.93 -2.74
N PRO A 137 7.31 14.29 -3.96
CA PRO A 137 6.62 13.36 -4.85
C PRO A 137 7.39 12.05 -5.11
N ARG A 138 8.71 12.13 -5.30
CA ARG A 138 9.59 10.98 -5.54
C ARG A 138 9.61 10.01 -4.35
N VAL A 139 9.79 10.53 -3.13
CA VAL A 139 9.78 9.72 -1.89
C VAL A 139 8.38 9.16 -1.60
N ALA A 140 7.33 9.98 -1.74
CA ALA A 140 5.96 9.57 -1.49
C ALA A 140 5.54 8.38 -2.37
N ARG A 141 5.91 8.42 -3.65
CA ARG A 141 5.61 7.34 -4.61
C ARG A 141 6.30 6.04 -4.25
N LEU A 142 7.59 6.08 -3.90
CA LEU A 142 8.32 4.89 -3.47
C LEU A 142 7.78 4.33 -2.15
N ALA A 143 7.37 5.17 -1.20
CA ALA A 143 6.72 4.74 0.03
C ALA A 143 5.39 4.00 -0.23
N ILE A 144 4.57 4.48 -1.16
CA ILE A 144 3.35 3.79 -1.60
C ILE A 144 3.70 2.48 -2.31
N LEU A 145 4.72 2.47 -3.16
CA LEU A 145 5.20 1.26 -3.83
C LEU A 145 5.61 0.20 -2.80
N HIS A 146 6.34 0.58 -1.75
CA HIS A 146 6.74 -0.32 -0.65
C HIS A 146 5.53 -0.89 0.09
N LEU A 147 4.53 -0.07 0.40
CA LEU A 147 3.28 -0.59 0.97
C LEU A 147 2.62 -1.59 0.01
N SER A 148 2.60 -1.30 -1.28
CA SER A 148 1.90 -2.08 -2.29
C SER A 148 2.52 -3.46 -2.50
N VAL A 149 3.85 -3.53 -2.57
CA VAL A 149 4.60 -4.76 -2.93
C VAL A 149 5.29 -5.41 -1.73
N GLY A 150 5.79 -4.62 -0.80
CA GLY A 150 6.57 -5.07 0.36
C GLY A 150 5.72 -5.77 1.41
N ASP A 151 4.56 -5.20 1.77
CA ASP A 151 3.66 -5.82 2.76
C ASP A 151 3.14 -7.20 2.30
N PRO A 152 2.59 -7.37 1.07
CA PRO A 152 2.19 -8.70 0.60
C PRO A 152 3.35 -9.69 0.51
N ALA A 153 4.57 -9.20 0.18
CA ALA A 153 5.77 -10.02 0.17
C ALA A 153 6.13 -10.49 1.58
N ALA A 154 6.13 -9.60 2.57
CA ALA A 154 6.38 -9.94 3.96
C ALA A 154 5.39 -10.98 4.48
N ALA A 155 4.10 -10.76 4.21
CA ALA A 155 3.05 -11.70 4.56
C ALA A 155 3.13 -13.02 3.77
N PHE A 156 3.76 -13.06 2.59
CA PHE A 156 3.96 -14.29 1.82
C PHE A 156 5.14 -15.10 2.35
N PHE A 157 6.32 -14.48 2.46
CA PHE A 157 7.51 -15.16 2.96
C PHE A 157 7.40 -15.51 4.45
N GLY A 158 6.75 -14.67 5.25
CA GLY A 158 6.45 -14.97 6.66
C GLY A 158 5.46 -16.12 6.84
N ALA A 159 4.53 -16.32 5.90
CA ALA A 159 3.62 -17.47 5.94
C ALA A 159 4.30 -18.79 5.53
N LEU A 160 5.23 -18.74 4.57
CA LEU A 160 5.94 -19.93 4.08
C LEU A 160 7.12 -20.33 4.97
N TYR A 161 7.88 -19.34 5.46
CA TYR A 161 9.18 -19.56 6.08
C TYR A 161 9.34 -18.90 7.45
N GLY A 162 8.32 -18.21 7.98
CA GLY A 162 8.42 -17.36 9.18
C GLY A 162 8.65 -18.12 10.49
N ARG A 163 9.85 -18.64 10.68
CA ARG A 163 10.30 -19.38 11.86
C ARG A 163 10.81 -18.43 12.94
N HIS A 164 11.51 -17.36 12.55
CA HIS A 164 12.13 -16.43 13.48
C HIS A 164 11.19 -15.24 13.75
N LYS A 165 10.35 -15.36 14.79
CA LYS A 165 9.41 -14.30 15.17
C LYS A 165 10.12 -13.12 15.82
N LEU A 166 9.80 -11.91 15.34
CA LEU A 166 10.42 -10.66 15.79
C LEU A 166 10.04 -10.29 17.23
N VAL A 167 8.91 -10.76 17.76
CA VAL A 167 8.59 -10.62 19.19
C VAL A 167 9.69 -11.16 20.10
N HIS A 168 10.39 -12.22 19.71
CA HIS A 168 11.46 -12.79 20.51
C HIS A 168 12.75 -11.96 20.47
N LEU A 169 12.92 -11.09 19.47
CA LEU A 169 14.09 -10.26 19.27
C LEU A 169 13.87 -8.82 19.75
N MET A 170 12.67 -8.28 19.53
CA MET A 170 12.34 -6.85 19.70
C MET A 170 11.11 -6.61 20.58
N GLY A 171 10.60 -7.66 21.24
CA GLY A 171 9.43 -7.56 22.11
C GLY A 171 8.20 -7.08 21.36
N THR A 172 7.42 -6.21 22.00
CA THR A 172 6.18 -5.66 21.42
C THR A 172 6.41 -4.89 20.13
N LEU A 173 7.59 -4.29 19.93
CA LEU A 173 7.93 -3.54 18.72
C LEU A 173 8.04 -4.41 17.47
N GLY A 174 8.29 -5.72 17.62
CA GLY A 174 8.37 -6.66 16.48
C GLY A 174 7.05 -7.34 16.16
N GLY A 175 6.09 -7.31 17.09
CA GLY A 175 4.81 -8.01 16.96
C GLY A 175 4.95 -9.48 16.54
N ASN A 176 3.91 -10.00 15.87
CA ASN A 176 3.91 -11.38 15.34
C ASN A 176 4.65 -11.53 13.99
N LYS A 177 5.38 -10.51 13.57
CA LYS A 177 6.12 -10.48 12.31
C LYS A 177 7.33 -11.41 12.39
N SER A 178 7.91 -11.76 11.26
CA SER A 178 9.02 -12.71 11.17
C SER A 178 10.16 -12.14 10.35
N LEU A 179 11.39 -12.48 10.73
CA LEU A 179 12.60 -12.06 10.02
C LEU A 179 12.55 -12.45 8.52
N GLU A 180 12.04 -13.64 8.21
CA GLU A 180 11.89 -14.10 6.82
C GLU A 180 10.88 -13.26 6.03
N GLY A 181 9.85 -12.75 6.70
CA GLY A 181 8.92 -11.78 6.13
C GLY A 181 9.63 -10.47 5.80
N SER A 182 10.37 -9.91 6.75
CA SER A 182 11.13 -8.66 6.54
C SER A 182 12.20 -8.80 5.46
N ILE A 183 12.88 -9.95 5.33
CA ILE A 183 13.80 -10.25 4.23
C ILE A 183 13.04 -10.30 2.88
N GLY A 184 11.86 -10.90 2.86
CA GLY A 184 10.98 -10.89 1.70
C GLY A 184 10.57 -9.46 1.29
N CYS A 185 10.20 -8.62 2.25
CA CYS A 185 9.92 -7.20 2.06
C CYS A 185 11.12 -6.49 1.45
N PHE A 186 12.31 -6.67 2.05
CA PHE A 186 13.57 -6.10 1.59
C PHE A 186 13.81 -6.42 0.11
N CYS A 187 13.87 -7.70 -0.26
CA CYS A 187 14.21 -8.13 -1.62
C CYS A 187 13.22 -7.60 -2.66
N VAL A 188 11.92 -7.66 -2.36
CA VAL A 188 10.87 -7.19 -3.28
C VAL A 188 10.87 -5.68 -3.39
N ALA A 189 11.10 -4.94 -2.31
CA ALA A 189 11.22 -3.48 -2.33
C ALA A 189 12.45 -2.99 -3.11
N VAL A 190 13.60 -3.67 -2.99
CA VAL A 190 14.80 -3.39 -3.82
C VAL A 190 14.45 -3.57 -5.30
N ALA A 191 13.89 -4.73 -5.67
CA ALA A 191 13.58 -5.03 -7.06
C ALA A 191 12.51 -4.10 -7.66
N ALA A 192 11.46 -3.80 -6.89
CA ALA A 192 10.39 -2.90 -7.32
C ALA A 192 10.88 -1.46 -7.47
N THR A 193 11.66 -0.96 -6.51
CA THR A 193 12.25 0.40 -6.58
C THR A 193 13.21 0.51 -7.76
N PHE A 194 14.10 -0.47 -7.95
CA PHE A 194 15.03 -0.45 -9.07
C PHE A 194 14.30 -0.43 -10.40
N THR A 195 13.28 -1.27 -10.56
CA THR A 195 12.43 -1.28 -11.75
C THR A 195 11.75 0.08 -11.95
N ALA A 196 11.16 0.66 -10.90
CA ALA A 196 10.50 1.96 -10.97
C ALA A 196 11.46 3.08 -11.41
N LEU A 197 12.66 3.15 -10.81
CA LEU A 197 13.68 4.15 -11.15
C LEU A 197 14.18 3.99 -12.59
N MET A 198 14.31 2.76 -13.09
CA MET A 198 14.77 2.48 -14.45
C MET A 198 13.70 2.71 -15.51
N VAL A 199 12.43 2.46 -15.19
CA VAL A 199 11.31 2.64 -16.12
C VAL A 199 10.86 4.10 -16.19
N GLU A 200 10.96 4.85 -15.08
CA GLU A 200 10.49 6.22 -14.95
C GLU A 200 11.64 7.22 -14.68
N GLN A 201 12.74 7.08 -15.43
CA GLN A 201 13.95 7.89 -15.23
C GLN A 201 13.67 9.39 -15.29
N ASP A 202 12.80 9.83 -16.21
CA ASP A 202 12.40 11.23 -16.39
C ASP A 202 11.69 11.82 -15.17
N PHE A 203 11.05 10.98 -14.37
CA PHE A 203 10.37 11.40 -13.15
C PHE A 203 11.33 11.47 -11.96
N TYR A 204 12.22 10.49 -11.83
CA TYR A 204 13.07 10.33 -10.65
C TYR A 204 14.43 11.01 -10.75
N PHE A 205 14.94 11.28 -11.94
CA PHE A 205 16.26 11.87 -12.14
C PHE A 205 16.18 13.13 -13.00
N ASP A 206 16.78 14.21 -12.51
CA ASP A 206 16.86 15.48 -13.25
C ASP A 206 17.97 15.46 -14.33
N VAL A 207 18.95 14.57 -14.18
CA VAL A 207 20.07 14.41 -15.11
C VAL A 207 20.14 12.96 -15.56
N ILE A 208 20.10 12.76 -16.88
CA ILE A 208 20.28 11.45 -17.50
C ILE A 208 21.74 11.31 -17.93
N GLY A 209 22.45 10.32 -17.40
CA GLY A 209 23.85 10.04 -17.70
C GLY A 209 24.28 8.64 -17.25
N ASP A 210 25.55 8.32 -17.47
CA ASP A 210 26.10 6.96 -17.27
C ASP A 210 26.01 6.46 -15.82
N ASP A 211 25.88 7.38 -14.85
CA ASP A 211 25.80 7.07 -13.41
C ASP A 211 24.41 6.66 -12.92
N ILE A 212 23.35 6.77 -13.74
CA ILE A 212 21.95 6.47 -13.32
C ILE A 212 21.84 5.07 -12.70
N MET A 213 22.48 4.06 -13.31
CA MET A 213 22.37 2.70 -12.82
C MET A 213 22.97 2.54 -11.41
N ALA A 214 24.10 3.20 -11.15
CA ALA A 214 24.75 3.19 -9.84
C ALA A 214 23.90 3.91 -8.80
N ILE A 215 23.39 5.11 -9.13
CA ILE A 215 22.51 5.89 -8.24
C ILE A 215 21.24 5.10 -7.94
N ALA A 216 20.61 4.52 -8.96
CA ALA A 216 19.41 3.72 -8.78
C ALA A 216 19.67 2.46 -7.94
N ALA A 217 20.82 1.80 -8.09
CA ALA A 217 21.19 0.67 -7.23
C ALA A 217 21.34 1.12 -5.77
N THR A 218 21.98 2.26 -5.51
CA THR A 218 22.10 2.84 -4.16
C THR A 218 20.75 3.17 -3.56
N ILE A 219 19.89 3.89 -4.29
CA ILE A 219 18.53 4.24 -3.84
C ILE A 219 17.73 2.97 -3.57
N SER A 220 17.77 1.99 -4.49
CA SER A 220 16.97 0.77 -4.37
C SER A 220 17.38 -0.09 -3.18
N PHE A 221 18.68 -0.20 -2.91
CA PHE A 221 19.19 -0.91 -1.73
C PHE A 221 18.75 -0.22 -0.44
N ALA A 222 18.89 1.12 -0.35
CA ALA A 222 18.42 1.90 0.78
C ALA A 222 16.89 1.83 0.96
N ALA A 223 16.14 1.78 -0.15
CA ALA A 223 14.71 1.60 -0.20
C ALA A 223 14.29 0.24 0.36
N GLY A 224 15.00 -0.83 0.00
CA GLY A 224 14.84 -2.15 0.59
C GLY A 224 15.01 -2.14 2.11
N ILE A 225 16.09 -1.53 2.60
CA ILE A 225 16.34 -1.39 4.06
C ILE A 225 15.19 -0.60 4.70
N SER A 226 14.80 0.51 4.10
CA SER A 226 13.73 1.39 4.59
C SER A 226 12.39 0.67 4.66
N ALA A 227 12.03 -0.10 3.64
CA ALA A 227 10.78 -0.87 3.61
C ALA A 227 10.80 -2.01 4.65
N ALA A 228 11.90 -2.76 4.76
CA ALA A 228 12.02 -3.83 5.75
C ALA A 228 12.07 -3.29 7.19
N ALA A 229 12.72 -2.14 7.41
CA ALA A 229 12.72 -1.45 8.69
C ALA A 229 11.32 -0.95 9.07
N ALA A 230 10.56 -0.42 8.12
CA ALA A 230 9.18 -0.01 8.35
C ALA A 230 8.28 -1.22 8.62
N GLU A 231 8.44 -2.29 7.84
CA GLU A 231 7.68 -3.53 8.00
C GLU A 231 7.97 -4.19 9.34
N LEU A 232 9.21 -4.22 9.84
CA LEU A 232 9.52 -4.91 11.09
C LEU A 232 8.86 -4.25 12.33
N LEU A 233 8.56 -2.96 12.25
CA LEU A 233 8.04 -2.16 13.35
C LEU A 233 6.52 -2.32 13.48
N ASP A 234 6.06 -2.85 14.61
CA ASP A 234 4.67 -2.83 15.06
C ASP A 234 4.47 -1.62 15.99
N ILE A 235 3.90 -0.54 15.44
CA ILE A 235 3.70 0.71 16.17
C ILE A 235 2.36 0.66 16.88
N GLY A 236 2.36 0.22 18.14
CA GLY A 236 1.22 0.33 19.04
C GLY A 236 -0.05 -0.38 18.53
N GLY A 237 0.09 -1.43 17.70
CA GLY A 237 -1.02 -2.17 17.11
C GLY A 237 -1.78 -1.42 16.02
N TRP A 238 -1.25 -0.31 15.51
CA TRP A 238 -1.79 0.35 14.32
C TRP A 238 -1.61 -0.53 13.08
N ASP A 239 -2.56 -0.43 12.15
CA ASP A 239 -2.55 -1.22 10.93
C ASP A 239 -1.35 -0.85 10.03
N ASP A 240 -0.68 -1.86 9.49
CA ASP A 240 0.51 -1.71 8.64
C ASP A 240 0.23 -0.89 7.38
N ASN A 241 -1.02 -0.86 6.93
CA ASN A 241 -1.42 -0.04 5.78
C ASN A 241 -1.29 1.47 6.05
N LEU A 242 -1.28 1.88 7.32
CA LEU A 242 -1.00 3.25 7.74
C LEU A 242 0.49 3.44 8.06
N THR A 243 1.07 2.56 8.87
CA THR A 243 2.41 2.77 9.45
C THR A 243 3.53 2.55 8.44
N LEU A 244 3.45 1.52 7.60
CA LEU A 244 4.51 1.15 6.68
C LEU A 244 4.87 2.27 5.68
N PRO A 245 3.94 2.84 4.89
CA PRO A 245 4.30 3.89 3.93
C PRO A 245 4.77 5.18 4.65
N LEU A 246 4.31 5.44 5.87
CA LEU A 246 4.75 6.60 6.64
C LEU A 246 6.19 6.40 7.12
N LEU A 247 6.49 5.30 7.80
CA LEU A 247 7.83 5.02 8.30
C LEU A 247 8.84 4.83 7.16
N SER A 248 8.46 4.10 6.11
CA SER A 248 9.33 3.89 4.95
C SER A 248 9.66 5.21 4.25
N GLY A 249 8.69 6.13 4.16
CA GLY A 249 8.92 7.48 3.65
C GLY A 249 9.89 8.29 4.50
N VAL A 250 9.78 8.24 5.85
CA VAL A 250 10.76 8.88 6.75
C VAL A 250 12.16 8.34 6.48
N PHE A 251 12.33 7.02 6.44
CA PHE A 251 13.64 6.40 6.25
C PHE A 251 14.24 6.72 4.88
N LEU A 252 13.44 6.64 3.81
CA LEU A 252 13.85 7.04 2.47
C LEU A 252 14.31 8.50 2.44
N GLN A 253 13.50 9.42 2.99
CA GLN A 253 13.80 10.84 3.01
C GLN A 253 15.14 11.13 3.71
N LEU A 254 15.40 10.47 4.83
CA LEU A 254 16.62 10.66 5.61
C LEU A 254 17.86 10.08 4.94
N VAL A 255 17.75 8.91 4.31
CA VAL A 255 18.92 8.18 3.78
C VAL A 255 19.25 8.59 2.35
N VAL A 256 18.25 8.71 1.48
CA VAL A 256 18.44 8.95 0.04
C VAL A 256 17.56 10.05 -0.53
N GLY A 257 16.84 10.81 0.31
CA GLY A 257 15.96 11.88 -0.15
C GLY A 257 16.66 13.06 -0.84
N HIS A 258 17.99 13.15 -0.77
CA HIS A 258 18.78 14.12 -1.54
C HIS A 258 19.11 13.64 -2.96
N LEU A 259 18.96 12.34 -3.23
CA LEU A 259 19.10 11.71 -4.54
C LEU A 259 17.75 11.54 -5.26
N LEU A 260 16.65 11.82 -4.55
CA LEU A 260 15.26 11.76 -5.00
C LEU A 260 14.67 13.17 -4.99
#